data_AF-A0A7C1RNJ2-F1
#
_entry.id   AF-A0A7C1RNJ2-F1
#
_cell.length_a   1.000
_cell.length_b   1.000
_cell.length_c   1.000
_cell.angle_alpha   90.00
_cell.angle_beta   90.00
_cell.angle_gamma   90.00
#
_symmetry.space_group_name_H-M   'P 1'
#
loop_
_entity.id
_entity.type
_entity.pdbx_description
1 polymer ?
#
loop_
_entity_poly.entity_id
_entity_poly.type
_entity_poly.pdbx_seq_one_letter_code
_entity_poly.pdbx_strand_id
1 'polypeptide(L)'
;MDYKRRSIGRNKEGVTIIELLVVVVLIVGVISVIGLVLKGGLRAWFIGEGEFALQRQVQRIIMEIVEGSDNIAGIRETLEIIEVTPTSLGVVPLWIDIHRKYEEESKEFVLSKQFKAGAALPIGQIKPPDSKKFFSVPILFKYGEERNPDSPDDVVIFANDIPKGADVRIFFHPDATLDEQVIMRYYWDKESQKVFRTYRGWTEDVMRYGKGVNVIDFKFTYFDNLNNQIEPVYSNKTGAAVVPERVSALSAIGIGCRVERGTLVRELSSFVSVRSLGGNLGSGLALTEGAIIRIPNSQNIRTLVLDNIAGVKQDDVLEIEVESSRSSRIWKVSIKFGIVDGGPSIIGFDIDYPLGFTVYSSRRRRIIKKGLNLLKLGNEYFDYDDDKNVNDIVSIEGDEVTLRVAKMDIAAAAVYVRP
;
A
#
# COMPACT_ATOMS: atom_id res chain seq x y z
N MET A 1 -15.59 -107.52 6.72
CA MET A 1 -14.38 -106.86 6.23
C MET A 1 -14.55 -106.68 4.74
N ASP A 2 -15.34 -105.71 4.28
CA ASP A 2 -15.10 -104.26 4.32
C ASP A 2 -13.79 -103.88 3.61
N TYR A 3 -13.89 -103.56 2.32
CA TYR A 3 -13.03 -102.58 1.66
C TYR A 3 -13.81 -101.88 0.54
N LYS A 4 -14.50 -100.80 0.93
CA LYS A 4 -14.88 -99.69 0.05
C LYS A 4 -13.63 -99.22 -0.72
N ARG A 5 -13.64 -99.35 -2.05
CA ARG A 5 -12.90 -98.42 -2.92
C ARG A 5 -13.91 -97.56 -3.68
N ARG A 6 -13.99 -96.31 -3.22
CA ARG A 6 -14.76 -95.21 -3.80
C ARG A 6 -14.49 -95.13 -5.30
N SER A 7 -15.56 -95.06 -6.09
CA SER A 7 -15.51 -94.49 -7.42
C SER A 7 -15.03 -93.05 -7.30
N ILE A 8 -13.86 -92.75 -7.86
CA ILE A 8 -13.56 -91.40 -8.31
C ILE A 8 -13.94 -91.42 -9.79
N GLY A 9 -15.23 -91.18 -10.05
CA GLY A 9 -15.68 -90.78 -11.37
C GLY A 9 -14.96 -89.49 -11.71
N ARG A 10 -13.89 -89.59 -12.49
CA ARG A 10 -13.41 -88.45 -13.27
C ARG A 10 -14.48 -88.21 -14.33
N ASN A 11 -15.49 -87.41 -13.99
CA ASN A 11 -16.23 -86.64 -14.98
C ASN A 11 -15.19 -85.76 -15.68
N LYS A 12 -14.63 -86.25 -16.79
CA LYS A 12 -14.12 -85.37 -17.83
C LYS A 12 -15.35 -84.80 -18.52
N GLU A 13 -16.00 -83.85 -17.85
CA GLU A 13 -16.91 -82.94 -18.51
C GLU A 13 -16.07 -82.16 -19.52
N GLY A 14 -16.14 -82.59 -20.78
CA GLY A 14 -15.62 -81.80 -21.88
C GLY A 14 -16.44 -80.54 -21.92
N VAL A 15 -15.79 -79.39 -21.71
CA VAL A 15 -16.41 -78.07 -21.86
C VAL A 15 -17.09 -78.03 -23.21
N THR A 16 -18.41 -77.87 -23.22
CA THR A 16 -19.16 -77.77 -24.46
C THR A 16 -18.76 -76.48 -25.17
N ILE A 17 -18.77 -76.47 -26.51
CA ILE A 17 -18.44 -75.28 -27.32
C ILE A 17 -19.27 -74.07 -26.87
N ILE A 18 -20.51 -74.31 -26.43
CA ILE A 18 -21.43 -73.31 -25.89
C ILE A 18 -20.89 -72.70 -24.59
N GLU A 19 -20.44 -73.50 -23.63
CA GLU A 19 -19.82 -73.00 -22.38
C GLU A 19 -18.55 -72.18 -22.67
N LEU A 20 -17.74 -72.60 -23.63
CA LEU A 20 -16.55 -71.86 -24.04
C LEU A 20 -16.92 -70.51 -24.67
N LEU A 21 -17.99 -70.45 -25.46
CA LEU A 21 -18.55 -69.22 -26.03
C LEU A 21 -19.09 -68.27 -24.95
N VAL A 22 -19.81 -68.81 -23.95
CA VAL A 22 -20.32 -68.03 -22.80
C VAL A 22 -19.16 -67.44 -22.00
N VAL A 23 -18.10 -68.22 -21.75
CA VAL A 23 -16.90 -67.73 -21.05
C VAL A 23 -16.19 -66.63 -21.85
N VAL A 24 -16.05 -66.80 -23.16
CA VAL A 24 -15.43 -65.76 -24.02
C VAL A 24 -16.26 -64.47 -24.01
N VAL A 25 -17.59 -64.56 -24.11
CA VAL A 25 -18.47 -63.38 -24.05
C VAL A 25 -18.38 -62.69 -22.68
N LEU A 26 -18.36 -63.45 -21.59
CA LEU A 26 -18.17 -62.90 -20.24
C LEU A 26 -16.80 -62.21 -20.11
N ILE A 27 -15.73 -62.81 -20.61
CA ILE A 27 -14.39 -62.21 -20.59
C ILE A 27 -14.36 -60.91 -21.39
N VAL A 28 -14.93 -60.89 -22.61
CA VAL A 28 -15.01 -59.68 -23.43
C VAL A 28 -15.85 -58.59 -22.73
N GLY A 29 -16.95 -58.97 -22.09
CA GLY A 29 -17.77 -58.05 -21.28
C GLY A 29 -16.97 -57.45 -20.12
N VAL A 30 -16.27 -58.29 -19.35
CA VAL A 30 -15.43 -57.85 -18.21
C VAL A 30 -14.30 -56.95 -18.68
N ILE A 31 -13.57 -57.31 -19.75
CA ILE A 31 -12.50 -56.49 -20.31
C ILE A 31 -13.04 -55.14 -20.80
N SER A 32 -14.21 -55.13 -21.44
CA SER A 32 -14.86 -53.89 -21.91
C SER A 32 -15.24 -52.97 -20.75
N VAL A 33 -15.79 -53.53 -19.66
CA VAL A 33 -16.12 -52.78 -18.44
C VAL A 33 -14.86 -52.22 -17.79
N ILE A 34 -13.80 -53.04 -17.64
CA ILE A 34 -12.51 -52.59 -17.10
C ILE A 34 -11.93 -51.46 -17.96
N GLY A 35 -11.98 -51.59 -19.29
CA GLY A 35 -11.52 -50.56 -20.22
C GLY A 35 -12.30 -49.25 -20.09
N LEU A 36 -13.62 -49.31 -19.92
CA LEU A 36 -14.46 -48.12 -19.70
C LEU A 36 -14.17 -47.46 -18.35
N VAL A 37 -13.99 -48.25 -17.28
CA VAL A 37 -13.66 -47.73 -15.94
C VAL A 37 -12.28 -47.09 -15.94
N LEU A 38 -11.27 -47.70 -16.57
CA LEU A 38 -9.93 -47.12 -16.73
C LEU A 38 -9.97 -45.82 -17.54
N LYS A 39 -10.71 -45.80 -18.65
CA LYS A 39 -10.88 -44.59 -19.48
C LYS A 39 -11.59 -43.47 -18.71
N GLY A 40 -12.62 -43.82 -17.93
CA GLY A 40 -13.31 -42.89 -17.04
C GLY A 40 -12.41 -42.35 -15.94
N GLY A 41 -11.67 -43.23 -15.26
CA GLY A 41 -10.71 -42.88 -14.21
C GLY A 41 -9.56 -42.00 -14.72
N LEU A 42 -8.99 -42.32 -15.88
CA LEU A 42 -7.95 -41.49 -16.52
C LEU A 42 -8.49 -40.11 -16.92
N ARG A 43 -9.69 -40.03 -17.48
CA ARG A 43 -10.33 -38.74 -17.79
C ARG A 43 -10.58 -37.92 -16.52
N ALA A 44 -11.11 -38.54 -15.47
CA ALA A 44 -11.33 -37.88 -14.20
C ALA A 44 -10.01 -37.39 -13.58
N TRP A 45 -8.95 -38.20 -13.66
CA TRP A 45 -7.60 -37.82 -13.24
C TRP A 45 -7.06 -36.62 -14.01
N PHE A 46 -7.10 -36.66 -15.35
CA PHE A 46 -6.62 -35.54 -16.18
C PHE A 46 -7.40 -34.25 -15.96
N ILE A 47 -8.72 -34.36 -15.74
CA ILE A 47 -9.55 -33.20 -15.37
C ILE A 47 -9.10 -32.67 -14.00
N GLY A 48 -8.98 -33.53 -12.98
CA GLY A 48 -8.58 -33.12 -11.63
C GLY A 48 -7.18 -32.47 -11.60
N GLU A 49 -6.21 -33.05 -12.31
CA GLU A 49 -4.86 -32.50 -12.43
C GLU A 49 -4.87 -31.15 -13.17
N GLY A 50 -5.65 -31.04 -14.24
CA GLY A 50 -5.84 -29.80 -14.99
C GLY A 50 -6.47 -28.69 -14.16
N GLU A 51 -7.51 -29.01 -13.39
CA GLU A 51 -8.18 -28.07 -12.49
C GLU A 51 -7.25 -27.57 -11.38
N PHE A 52 -6.48 -28.46 -10.77
CA PHE A 52 -5.55 -28.11 -9.71
C PHE A 52 -4.38 -27.26 -10.24
N ALA A 53 -3.86 -27.58 -11.43
CA ALA A 53 -2.86 -26.77 -12.10
C ALA A 53 -3.40 -25.37 -12.43
N LEU A 54 -4.63 -25.27 -12.93
CA LEU A 54 -5.27 -24.01 -13.25
C LEU A 54 -5.47 -23.15 -11.99
N GLN A 55 -5.98 -23.75 -10.90
CA GLN A 55 -6.16 -23.07 -9.62
C GLN A 55 -4.84 -22.53 -9.06
N ARG A 56 -3.76 -23.34 -9.08
CA ARG A 56 -2.43 -22.89 -8.66
C ARG A 56 -1.92 -21.71 -9.49
N GLN A 57 -2.19 -21.69 -10.79
CA GLN A 57 -1.81 -20.57 -11.64
C GLN A 57 -2.56 -19.30 -11.26
N VAL A 58 -3.90 -19.35 -11.11
CA VAL A 58 -4.68 -18.17 -10.68
C VAL A 58 -4.20 -17.64 -9.34
N GLN A 59 -3.98 -18.54 -8.37
CA GLN A 59 -3.45 -18.16 -7.06
C GLN A 59 -2.09 -17.46 -7.18
N ARG A 60 -1.20 -17.96 -8.03
CA ARG A 60 0.12 -17.33 -8.25
C ARG A 60 0.00 -15.93 -8.82
N ILE A 61 -0.87 -15.72 -9.79
CA ILE A 61 -1.09 -14.42 -10.43
C ILE A 61 -1.59 -13.41 -9.41
N ILE A 62 -2.63 -13.80 -8.66
CA ILE A 62 -3.18 -12.95 -7.61
C ILE A 62 -2.13 -12.69 -6.53
N MET A 63 -1.38 -13.70 -6.07
CA MET A 63 -0.33 -13.50 -5.06
C MET A 63 0.78 -12.57 -5.56
N GLU A 64 1.22 -12.69 -6.81
CA GLU A 64 2.24 -11.82 -7.41
C GLU A 64 1.77 -10.36 -7.47
N ILE A 65 0.49 -10.12 -7.78
CA ILE A 65 -0.09 -8.77 -7.80
C ILE A 65 -0.28 -8.22 -6.37
N VAL A 66 -0.73 -9.06 -5.44
CA VAL A 66 -1.06 -8.66 -4.06
C VAL A 66 0.19 -8.45 -3.21
N GLU A 67 1.11 -9.42 -3.21
CA GLU A 67 2.30 -9.43 -2.35
C GLU A 67 3.55 -8.90 -3.08
N GLY A 68 3.60 -9.00 -4.42
CA GLY A 68 4.76 -8.60 -5.20
C GLY A 68 5.75 -9.74 -5.44
N SER A 69 6.97 -9.37 -5.84
CA SER A 69 8.12 -10.27 -5.99
C SER A 69 9.33 -9.72 -5.22
N ASP A 70 10.44 -10.48 -5.19
CA ASP A 70 11.65 -10.16 -4.40
C ASP A 70 12.18 -8.72 -4.54
N ASN A 71 11.91 -8.04 -5.67
CA ASN A 71 12.36 -6.67 -5.94
C ASN A 71 11.24 -5.70 -6.36
N ILE A 72 9.98 -6.13 -6.34
CA ILE A 72 8.85 -5.33 -6.80
C ILE A 72 7.72 -5.46 -5.76
N ALA A 73 7.36 -4.34 -5.14
CA ALA A 73 6.28 -4.29 -4.16
C ALA A 73 4.93 -4.71 -4.77
N GLY A 74 4.11 -5.44 -4.02
CA GLY A 74 2.73 -5.73 -4.38
C GLY A 74 1.76 -4.64 -3.92
N ILE A 75 0.48 -4.79 -4.27
CA ILE A 75 -0.57 -3.85 -3.88
C ILE A 75 -0.66 -3.69 -2.35
N ARG A 76 -0.34 -4.72 -1.56
CA ARG A 76 -0.38 -4.65 -0.09
C ARG A 76 0.54 -3.58 0.51
N GLU A 77 1.67 -3.30 -0.14
CA GLU A 77 2.68 -2.33 0.31
C GLU A 77 2.49 -0.94 -0.32
N THR A 78 1.33 -0.71 -0.96
CA THR A 78 0.97 0.56 -1.56
C THR A 78 0.82 1.65 -0.49
N LEU A 79 1.44 2.80 -0.75
CA LEU A 79 1.34 4.01 0.05
C LEU A 79 0.21 4.93 -0.42
N GLU A 80 -0.13 4.90 -1.71
CA GLU A 80 -1.19 5.72 -2.30
C GLU A 80 -1.79 5.07 -3.56
N ILE A 81 -3.08 5.27 -3.79
CA ILE A 81 -3.76 4.92 -5.04
C ILE A 81 -3.90 6.21 -5.86
N ILE A 82 -3.49 6.18 -7.14
CA ILE A 82 -3.52 7.36 -8.04
C ILE A 82 -4.57 7.18 -9.13
N GLU A 83 -4.66 5.99 -9.71
CA GLU A 83 -5.50 5.70 -10.87
C GLU A 83 -6.39 4.50 -10.58
N VAL A 84 -7.69 4.61 -10.87
CA VAL A 84 -8.66 3.55 -10.62
C VAL A 84 -9.61 3.38 -11.79
N THR A 85 -9.63 2.18 -12.36
CA THR A 85 -10.64 1.74 -13.34
C THR A 85 -10.99 0.27 -13.09
N PRO A 86 -12.07 -0.27 -13.69
CA PRO A 86 -12.36 -1.68 -13.57
C PRO A 86 -11.27 -2.60 -14.11
N THR A 87 -10.41 -2.16 -15.03
CA THR A 87 -9.39 -3.02 -15.68
C THR A 87 -7.95 -2.56 -15.45
N SER A 88 -7.74 -1.43 -14.79
CA SER A 88 -6.44 -0.83 -14.49
C SER A 88 -6.41 -0.19 -13.10
N LEU A 89 -5.27 -0.28 -12.44
CA LEU A 89 -4.98 0.24 -11.12
C LEU A 89 -3.58 0.87 -11.12
N GLY A 90 -3.48 2.14 -10.74
CA GLY A 90 -2.23 2.85 -10.52
C GLY A 90 -1.99 3.10 -9.04
N VAL A 91 -0.84 2.66 -8.53
CA VAL A 91 -0.46 2.74 -7.12
C VAL A 91 0.97 3.26 -6.95
N VAL A 92 1.22 3.94 -5.83
CA VAL A 92 2.57 4.35 -5.41
C VAL A 92 3.07 3.37 -4.36
N PRO A 93 4.01 2.47 -4.68
CA PRO A 93 4.63 1.59 -3.69
C PRO A 93 5.67 2.34 -2.85
N LEU A 94 6.10 1.71 -1.75
CA LEU A 94 7.28 2.14 -1.00
C LEU A 94 8.52 2.14 -1.91
N TRP A 95 9.24 3.26 -1.98
CA TRP A 95 10.48 3.36 -2.74
C TRP A 95 11.67 2.98 -1.86
N ILE A 96 12.67 2.32 -2.48
CA ILE A 96 13.84 1.81 -1.78
C ILE A 96 15.09 2.17 -2.57
N ASP A 97 15.92 3.03 -1.98
CA ASP A 97 17.28 3.27 -2.44
C ASP A 97 18.22 2.28 -1.77
N ILE A 98 19.07 1.63 -2.56
CA ILE A 98 19.99 0.59 -2.08
C ILE A 98 21.41 0.97 -2.49
N HIS A 99 22.25 1.25 -1.50
CA HIS A 99 23.68 1.46 -1.69
C HIS A 99 24.42 0.23 -1.17
N ARG A 100 25.06 -0.54 -2.05
CA ARG A 100 25.76 -1.78 -1.70
C ARG A 100 27.23 -1.50 -1.49
N LYS A 101 27.83 -2.12 -0.47
CA LYS A 101 29.26 -1.98 -0.15
C LYS A 101 29.70 -0.52 -0.15
N TYR A 102 29.00 0.31 0.63
CA TYR A 102 29.27 1.74 0.70
C TYR A 102 30.70 2.00 1.20
N GLU A 103 31.55 2.63 0.37
CA GLU A 103 32.99 2.81 0.65
C GLU A 103 33.34 4.19 1.21
N GLU A 104 32.43 5.16 1.06
CA GLU A 104 32.58 6.52 1.57
C GLU A 104 32.29 6.59 3.08
N GLU A 105 32.85 7.60 3.76
CA GLU A 105 32.52 7.92 5.16
C GLU A 105 31.44 9.00 5.27
N SER A 106 30.69 9.27 4.18
CA SER A 106 29.61 10.25 4.24
C SER A 106 28.38 9.65 4.92
N LYS A 107 27.69 10.50 5.70
CA LYS A 107 26.40 10.18 6.34
C LYS A 107 25.22 10.65 5.48
N GLU A 108 25.50 11.41 4.43
CA GLU A 108 24.51 12.10 3.61
C GLU A 108 24.25 11.33 2.33
N PHE A 109 22.97 11.11 2.04
CA PHE A 109 22.49 10.40 0.86
C PHE A 109 21.41 11.24 0.20
N VAL A 110 21.63 11.60 -1.05
CA VAL A 110 20.60 12.21 -1.90
C VAL A 110 19.66 11.10 -2.36
N LEU A 111 18.36 11.30 -2.18
CA LEU A 111 17.34 10.34 -2.62
C LEU A 111 17.29 10.26 -4.15
N SER A 112 17.03 9.06 -4.69
CA SER A 112 16.93 8.87 -6.15
C SER A 112 15.64 9.42 -6.77
N LYS A 113 14.67 9.79 -5.94
CA LYS A 113 13.36 10.34 -6.30
C LYS A 113 12.96 11.40 -5.27
N GLN A 114 12.25 12.43 -5.71
CA GLN A 114 11.75 13.46 -4.80
C GLN A 114 10.83 12.84 -3.74
N PHE A 115 11.00 13.26 -2.49
CA PHE A 115 10.17 12.88 -1.37
C PHE A 115 8.81 13.59 -1.42
N LYS A 116 7.75 12.85 -1.10
CA LYS A 116 6.39 13.40 -1.07
C LYS A 116 6.20 14.32 0.14
N ALA A 117 5.76 15.56 -0.10
CA ALA A 117 5.45 16.50 0.96
C ALA A 117 4.38 15.95 1.92
N GLY A 118 4.60 16.09 3.23
CA GLY A 118 3.72 15.57 4.28
C GLY A 118 3.74 14.05 4.48
N ALA A 119 4.53 13.28 3.73
CA ALA A 119 4.70 11.85 3.99
C ALA A 119 5.53 11.59 5.26
N ALA A 120 5.45 10.37 5.79
CA ALA A 120 6.26 9.96 6.95
C ALA A 120 7.75 9.99 6.62
N LEU A 121 8.58 10.41 7.59
CA LEU A 121 10.03 10.52 7.42
C LEU A 121 10.62 9.21 6.84
N PRO A 122 11.65 9.30 5.99
CA PRO A 122 12.33 8.11 5.49
C PRO A 122 12.83 7.21 6.62
N ILE A 123 13.00 5.92 6.32
CA ILE A 123 13.61 4.97 7.25
C ILE A 123 14.97 4.58 6.70
N GLY A 124 16.03 4.89 7.45
CA GLY A 124 17.38 4.43 7.17
C GLY A 124 17.65 3.07 7.80
N GLN A 125 18.19 2.13 7.03
CA GLN A 125 18.68 0.85 7.52
C GLN A 125 20.11 0.60 7.06
N ILE A 126 20.93 0.04 7.95
CA ILE A 126 22.30 -0.38 7.63
C ILE A 126 22.49 -1.87 7.90
N LYS A 127 23.26 -2.54 7.05
CA LYS A 127 23.80 -3.88 7.29
C LYS A 127 25.33 -3.75 7.31
N PRO A 128 25.96 -3.74 8.49
CA PRO A 128 27.41 -3.75 8.62
C PRO A 128 28.04 -4.96 7.89
N PRO A 129 29.31 -4.88 7.46
CA PRO A 129 29.99 -5.96 6.73
C PRO A 129 29.93 -7.32 7.44
N ASP A 130 30.05 -7.30 8.77
CA ASP A 130 30.06 -8.51 9.61
C ASP A 130 28.65 -8.99 10.00
N SER A 131 27.60 -8.29 9.56
CA SER A 131 26.21 -8.61 9.88
C SER A 131 25.50 -9.30 8.72
N LYS A 132 24.65 -10.27 9.07
CA LYS A 132 23.68 -10.87 8.14
C LYS A 132 22.36 -10.10 8.04
N LYS A 133 22.11 -9.13 8.94
CA LYS A 133 20.83 -8.45 9.10
C LYS A 133 20.97 -6.94 9.00
N PHE A 134 19.93 -6.31 8.44
CA PHE A 134 19.74 -4.87 8.47
C PHE A 134 19.22 -4.43 9.84
N PHE A 135 19.67 -3.26 10.29
CA PHE A 135 19.21 -2.59 11.51
C PHE A 135 18.77 -1.18 11.15
N SER A 136 17.65 -0.74 11.72
CA SER A 136 17.19 0.64 11.57
C SER A 136 18.08 1.60 12.35
N VAL A 137 18.41 2.74 11.75
CA VAL A 137 19.25 3.78 12.33
C VAL A 137 18.48 5.09 12.31
N PRO A 138 18.58 5.93 13.37
CA PRO A 138 18.00 7.27 13.33
C PRO A 138 18.58 8.09 12.18
N ILE A 139 17.72 8.84 11.50
CA ILE A 139 18.08 9.74 10.42
C ILE A 139 17.54 11.14 10.67
N LEU A 140 18.19 12.13 10.07
CA LEU A 140 17.67 13.46 9.82
C LEU A 140 17.32 13.55 8.33
N PHE A 141 16.25 14.28 8.02
CA PHE A 141 15.82 14.50 6.65
C PHE A 141 15.84 15.99 6.35
N LYS A 142 16.37 16.37 5.19
CA LYS A 142 16.37 17.72 4.68
C LYS A 142 15.70 17.71 3.32
N TYR A 143 14.66 18.53 3.18
CA TYR A 143 14.08 18.81 1.87
C TYR A 143 15.11 19.55 1.01
N GLY A 144 15.19 19.18 -0.24
CA GLY A 144 15.93 19.93 -1.22
C GLY A 144 15.21 21.21 -1.64
N GLU A 145 15.98 22.16 -2.19
CA GLU A 145 15.50 23.46 -2.62
C GLU A 145 14.75 23.36 -3.96
N GLU A 146 15.24 22.55 -4.89
CA GLU A 146 14.74 22.40 -6.25
C GLU A 146 13.83 21.16 -6.36
N ARG A 147 12.52 21.35 -6.58
CA ARG A 147 11.54 20.26 -6.75
C ARG A 147 11.58 19.63 -8.15
N ASN A 148 12.78 19.25 -8.61
CA ASN A 148 12.98 18.72 -9.95
C ASN A 148 13.09 17.19 -9.93
N PRO A 149 12.13 16.45 -10.53
CA PRO A 149 12.17 14.98 -10.58
C PRO A 149 13.39 14.43 -11.35
N ASP A 150 13.95 15.20 -12.29
CA ASP A 150 15.13 14.80 -13.07
C ASP A 150 16.45 15.06 -12.32
N SER A 151 16.41 15.89 -11.28
CA SER A 151 17.55 16.21 -10.42
C SER A 151 17.12 16.31 -8.95
N PRO A 152 16.74 15.18 -8.32
CA PRO A 152 16.32 15.19 -6.93
C PRO A 152 17.45 15.64 -6.01
N ASP A 153 17.09 16.38 -4.97
CA ASP A 153 18.02 17.04 -4.05
C ASP A 153 17.61 16.87 -2.58
N ASP A 154 16.60 16.05 -2.30
CA ASP A 154 16.23 15.65 -0.94
C ASP A 154 17.33 14.79 -0.30
N VAL A 155 17.75 15.15 0.91
CA VAL A 155 18.89 14.51 1.59
C VAL A 155 18.47 13.80 2.87
N VAL A 156 18.91 12.56 3.01
CA VAL A 156 18.87 11.79 4.25
C VAL A 156 20.26 11.77 4.88
N ILE A 157 20.33 12.14 6.16
CA ILE A 157 21.57 12.19 6.95
C ILE A 157 21.46 11.19 8.10
N PHE A 158 22.31 10.17 8.12
CA PHE A 158 22.35 9.22 9.23
C PHE A 158 22.94 9.85 10.49
N ALA A 159 22.33 9.60 11.65
CA ALA A 159 22.82 10.15 12.92
C ALA A 159 24.19 9.56 13.33
N ASN A 160 24.43 8.29 12.99
CA ASN A 160 25.66 7.56 13.30
C ASN A 160 26.53 7.42 12.05
N ASP A 161 27.85 7.26 12.25
CA ASP A 161 28.77 6.90 11.17
C ASP A 161 28.38 5.55 10.56
N ILE A 162 28.47 5.46 9.22
CA ILE A 162 28.20 4.24 8.47
C ILE A 162 29.52 3.49 8.31
N PRO A 163 29.63 2.23 8.77
CA PRO A 163 30.83 1.44 8.60
C PRO A 163 31.16 1.23 7.11
N LYS A 164 32.44 1.38 6.75
CA LYS A 164 32.91 1.06 5.39
C LYS A 164 32.55 -0.37 5.00
N GLY A 165 32.08 -0.53 3.77
CA GLY A 165 31.61 -1.79 3.21
C GLY A 165 30.20 -2.21 3.65
N ALA A 166 29.48 -1.38 4.42
CA ALA A 166 28.10 -1.67 4.80
C ALA A 166 27.14 -1.57 3.60
N ASP A 167 26.04 -2.31 3.64
CA ASP A 167 24.91 -2.06 2.73
C ASP A 167 23.94 -1.10 3.42
N VAL A 168 23.51 -0.05 2.71
CA VAL A 168 22.56 0.94 3.19
C VAL A 168 21.27 0.83 2.39
N ARG A 169 20.13 0.94 3.07
CA ARG A 169 18.79 1.02 2.47
C ARG A 169 18.04 2.20 3.02
N ILE A 170 17.41 2.98 2.16
CA ILE A 170 16.56 4.10 2.53
C ILE A 170 15.18 3.85 1.95
N PHE A 171 14.18 3.78 2.83
CA PHE A 171 12.79 3.56 2.47
C PHE A 171 12.01 4.86 2.58
N PHE A 172 11.27 5.25 1.56
CA PHE A 172 10.52 6.51 1.58
C PHE A 172 9.33 6.52 0.64
N HIS A 173 8.47 7.53 0.80
CA HIS A 173 7.32 7.79 -0.06
C HIS A 173 7.73 8.76 -1.18
N PRO A 174 7.83 8.28 -2.43
CA PRO A 174 8.19 9.16 -3.55
C PRO A 174 7.01 10.04 -3.97
N ASP A 175 7.30 11.20 -4.56
CA ASP A 175 6.27 12.12 -5.04
C ASP A 175 5.78 11.77 -6.45
N ALA A 176 4.64 11.07 -6.51
CA ALA A 176 3.98 10.71 -7.78
C ALA A 176 3.36 11.90 -8.53
N THR A 177 3.25 13.08 -7.92
CA THR A 177 2.77 14.28 -8.63
C THR A 177 3.83 14.92 -9.52
N LEU A 178 5.11 14.64 -9.24
CA LEU A 178 6.25 15.15 -9.98
C LEU A 178 6.85 14.10 -10.91
N ASP A 179 6.80 12.81 -10.55
CA ASP A 179 7.39 11.73 -11.34
C ASP A 179 6.45 10.55 -11.57
N GLU A 180 6.00 10.36 -12.81
CA GLU A 180 5.13 9.23 -13.17
C GLU A 180 5.83 7.86 -13.11
N GLN A 181 7.17 7.80 -13.13
CA GLN A 181 7.92 6.54 -13.08
C GLN A 181 7.81 5.85 -11.73
N VAL A 182 7.43 6.58 -10.68
CA VAL A 182 7.21 6.03 -9.35
C VAL A 182 5.84 5.37 -9.21
N ILE A 183 4.95 5.57 -10.19
CA ILE A 183 3.62 4.96 -10.25
C ILE A 183 3.75 3.55 -10.85
N MET A 184 3.33 2.55 -10.09
CA MET A 184 3.17 1.17 -10.56
C MET A 184 1.75 0.99 -11.10
N ARG A 185 1.64 0.61 -12.37
CA ARG A 185 0.35 0.41 -13.05
C ARG A 185 0.14 -1.06 -13.36
N TYR A 186 -0.98 -1.60 -12.91
CA TYR A 186 -1.48 -2.90 -13.32
C TYR A 186 -2.62 -2.68 -14.30
N TYR A 187 -2.62 -3.36 -15.45
CA TYR A 187 -3.74 -3.31 -16.37
C TYR A 187 -3.97 -4.65 -17.06
N TRP A 188 -5.23 -4.98 -17.31
CA TRP A 188 -5.61 -6.13 -18.12
C TRP A 188 -5.89 -5.70 -19.54
N ASP A 189 -5.21 -6.34 -20.49
CA ASP A 189 -5.49 -6.19 -21.91
C ASP A 189 -6.40 -7.34 -22.39
N LYS A 190 -7.57 -6.96 -22.87
CA LYS A 190 -8.60 -7.89 -23.34
C LYS A 190 -8.21 -8.58 -24.65
N GLU A 191 -7.46 -7.89 -25.52
CA GLU A 191 -7.08 -8.45 -26.82
C GLU A 191 -6.02 -9.54 -26.65
N SER A 192 -4.99 -9.27 -25.87
CA SER A 192 -3.95 -10.26 -25.58
C SER A 192 -4.30 -11.24 -24.45
N GLN A 193 -5.40 -11.01 -23.72
CA GLN A 193 -5.85 -11.83 -22.59
C GLN A 193 -4.80 -11.94 -21.47
N LYS A 194 -4.05 -10.86 -21.24
CA LYS A 194 -2.90 -10.81 -20.33
C LYS A 194 -3.00 -9.65 -19.36
N VAL A 195 -2.37 -9.82 -18.21
CA VAL A 195 -2.24 -8.77 -17.19
C VAL A 195 -0.81 -8.26 -17.21
N PHE A 196 -0.67 -6.95 -17.42
CA PHE A 196 0.60 -6.27 -17.47
C PHE A 196 0.84 -5.46 -16.20
N ARG A 197 2.11 -5.35 -15.83
CA ARG A 197 2.61 -4.44 -14.81
C ARG A 197 3.62 -3.50 -15.46
N THR A 198 3.38 -2.21 -15.36
CA THR A 198 4.34 -1.16 -15.74
C THR A 198 4.91 -0.52 -14.49
N TYR A 199 6.23 -0.58 -14.29
CA TYR A 199 6.90 0.04 -13.16
C TYR A 199 8.36 0.38 -13.51
N ARG A 200 8.85 1.55 -13.07
CA ARG A 200 10.23 2.02 -13.33
C ARG A 200 10.60 2.04 -14.83
N GLY A 201 9.64 2.36 -15.69
CA GLY A 201 9.82 2.40 -17.16
C GLY A 201 9.80 1.02 -17.85
N TRP A 202 9.56 -0.07 -17.11
CA TRP A 202 9.47 -1.41 -17.67
C TRP A 202 8.04 -1.92 -17.63
N THR A 203 7.57 -2.46 -18.75
CA THR A 203 6.30 -3.20 -18.83
C THR A 203 6.60 -4.68 -18.92
N GLU A 204 6.04 -5.46 -18.00
CA GLU A 204 6.15 -6.91 -18.03
C GLU A 204 4.78 -7.59 -17.99
N ASP A 205 4.73 -8.75 -18.62
CA ASP A 205 3.62 -9.68 -18.45
C ASP A 205 3.76 -10.34 -17.07
N VAL A 206 2.81 -10.05 -16.18
CA VAL A 206 2.77 -10.64 -14.82
C VAL A 206 2.58 -12.16 -14.91
N MET A 207 2.16 -12.66 -16.09
CA MET A 207 1.80 -14.03 -16.33
C MET A 207 3.00 -14.84 -16.87
N ARG A 208 3.79 -15.43 -15.98
CA ARG A 208 4.71 -16.52 -16.35
C ARG A 208 3.95 -17.85 -16.42
N TYR A 209 3.15 -18.05 -17.46
CA TYR A 209 2.24 -19.20 -17.59
C TYR A 209 2.95 -20.57 -17.74
N GLY A 210 2.23 -21.63 -17.38
CA GLY A 210 2.35 -22.92 -18.07
C GLY A 210 1.54 -22.88 -19.37
N LYS A 211 2.09 -23.40 -20.48
CA LYS A 211 1.48 -23.32 -21.83
C LYS A 211 -0.04 -23.61 -21.84
N GLY A 212 -0.83 -22.71 -22.42
CA GLY A 212 -2.24 -22.90 -22.77
C GLY A 212 -3.28 -22.40 -21.75
N VAL A 213 -2.95 -21.45 -20.88
CA VAL A 213 -3.89 -20.79 -19.95
C VAL A 213 -4.12 -19.35 -20.39
N ASN A 214 -5.39 -18.92 -20.47
CA ASN A 214 -5.79 -17.57 -20.87
C ASN A 214 -6.58 -16.87 -19.76
N VAL A 215 -6.43 -15.55 -19.61
CA VAL A 215 -7.27 -14.75 -18.70
C VAL A 215 -8.44 -14.19 -19.49
N ILE A 216 -9.64 -14.67 -19.19
CA ILE A 216 -10.86 -14.27 -19.90
C ILE A 216 -11.56 -13.08 -19.25
N ASP A 217 -11.30 -12.85 -17.96
CA ASP A 217 -11.81 -11.70 -17.22
C ASP A 217 -10.83 -11.33 -16.11
N PHE A 218 -10.54 -10.04 -15.96
CA PHE A 218 -9.76 -9.52 -14.86
C PHE A 218 -10.27 -8.14 -14.49
N LYS A 219 -10.62 -7.95 -13.22
CA LYS A 219 -11.23 -6.71 -12.76
C LYS A 219 -10.78 -6.28 -11.38
N PHE A 220 -10.74 -4.98 -11.19
CA PHE A 220 -10.59 -4.33 -9.91
C PHE A 220 -11.94 -3.80 -9.41
N THR A 221 -12.24 -4.03 -8.15
CA THR A 221 -13.36 -3.43 -7.42
C THR A 221 -12.82 -2.66 -6.24
N TYR A 222 -13.50 -1.57 -5.86
CA TYR A 222 -12.97 -0.59 -4.94
C TYR A 222 -13.92 -0.42 -3.77
N PHE A 223 -13.40 -0.26 -2.55
CA PHE A 223 -14.21 -0.19 -1.35
C PHE A 223 -13.78 0.94 -0.43
N ASP A 224 -14.75 1.61 0.19
CA ASP A 224 -14.50 2.58 1.25
C ASP A 224 -14.17 1.91 2.60
N ASN A 225 -13.93 2.72 3.64
CA ASN A 225 -13.67 2.25 5.00
C ASN A 225 -14.90 1.63 5.71
N LEU A 226 -16.09 1.75 5.13
CA LEU A 226 -17.34 1.14 5.59
C LEU A 226 -17.69 -0.12 4.79
N ASN A 227 -16.79 -0.57 3.89
CA ASN A 227 -16.97 -1.67 2.94
C ASN A 227 -18.07 -1.44 1.88
N ASN A 228 -18.45 -0.20 1.62
CA ASN A 228 -19.30 0.10 0.47
C ASN A 228 -18.45 0.07 -0.80
N GLN A 229 -18.96 -0.58 -1.84
CA GLN A 229 -18.32 -0.54 -3.15
C GLN A 229 -18.40 0.88 -3.73
N ILE A 230 -17.26 1.41 -4.16
CA ILE A 230 -17.14 2.68 -4.85
C ILE A 230 -16.98 2.40 -6.34
N GLU A 231 -17.90 2.94 -7.14
CA GLU A 231 -17.76 2.94 -8.59
C GLU A 231 -16.78 4.04 -9.03
N PRO A 232 -15.77 3.72 -9.88
CA PRO A 232 -14.93 4.72 -10.51
C PRO A 232 -15.78 5.69 -11.34
N VAL A 233 -15.57 6.99 -11.17
CA VAL A 233 -16.18 8.05 -11.97
C VAL A 233 -15.25 8.37 -13.15
N TYR A 234 -15.78 8.41 -14.36
CA TYR A 234 -14.98 8.65 -15.56
C TYR A 234 -14.96 10.15 -15.90
N SER A 235 -13.77 10.71 -16.14
CA SER A 235 -13.64 12.05 -16.73
C SER A 235 -13.49 11.92 -18.24
N ASN A 236 -14.41 12.52 -18.99
CA ASN A 236 -14.49 12.39 -20.45
C ASN A 236 -13.39 13.15 -21.23
N LYS A 237 -12.46 13.86 -20.56
CA LYS A 237 -11.49 14.75 -21.23
C LYS A 237 -10.14 14.12 -21.56
N THR A 238 -9.76 13.00 -20.94
CA THR A 238 -8.41 12.42 -21.11
C THR A 238 -8.39 10.92 -21.44
N GLY A 239 -9.54 10.24 -21.44
CA GLY A 239 -9.59 8.77 -21.56
C GLY A 239 -8.97 8.02 -20.36
N ALA A 240 -8.36 8.74 -19.42
CA ALA A 240 -7.89 8.25 -18.13
C ALA A 240 -8.95 8.55 -17.06
N ALA A 241 -9.37 7.54 -16.32
CA ALA A 241 -10.25 7.74 -15.18
C ALA A 241 -9.46 8.38 -14.03
N VAL A 242 -9.83 9.61 -13.69
CA VAL A 242 -9.30 10.32 -12.51
C VAL A 242 -10.51 10.72 -11.68
N VAL A 243 -10.59 10.25 -10.42
CA VAL A 243 -11.57 10.74 -9.44
C VAL A 243 -10.82 11.29 -8.22
N PRO A 244 -10.42 12.57 -8.23
CA PRO A 244 -9.64 13.13 -7.14
C PRO A 244 -10.35 13.08 -5.77
N GLU A 245 -11.68 13.23 -5.76
CA GLU A 245 -12.43 13.35 -4.50
C GLU A 245 -12.74 12.01 -3.80
N ARG A 246 -12.94 10.91 -4.55
CA ARG A 246 -13.33 9.60 -3.97
C ARG A 246 -12.19 8.60 -3.80
N VAL A 247 -11.05 8.81 -4.45
CA VAL A 247 -9.82 8.01 -4.20
C VAL A 247 -9.40 8.13 -2.72
N SER A 248 -9.69 9.28 -2.10
CA SER A 248 -9.52 9.55 -0.67
C SER A 248 -10.21 8.59 0.29
N ALA A 249 -11.36 8.05 -0.12
CA ALA A 249 -12.18 7.18 0.70
C ALA A 249 -11.81 5.71 0.54
N LEU A 250 -10.98 5.38 -0.47
CA LEU A 250 -10.60 4.01 -0.78
C LEU A 250 -9.74 3.43 0.34
N SER A 251 -10.19 2.29 0.87
CA SER A 251 -9.50 1.56 1.94
C SER A 251 -9.17 0.12 1.55
N ALA A 252 -9.78 -0.39 0.47
CA ALA A 252 -9.53 -1.72 -0.03
C ALA A 252 -9.81 -1.86 -1.52
N ILE A 253 -9.16 -2.87 -2.10
CA ILE A 253 -9.25 -3.26 -3.49
C ILE A 253 -9.60 -4.75 -3.55
N GLY A 254 -10.70 -5.07 -4.22
CA GLY A 254 -11.00 -6.41 -4.68
C GLY A 254 -10.36 -6.66 -6.04
N ILE A 255 -9.82 -7.85 -6.23
CA ILE A 255 -9.19 -8.29 -7.48
C ILE A 255 -9.89 -9.58 -7.89
N GLY A 256 -10.65 -9.53 -8.99
CA GLY A 256 -11.28 -10.71 -9.59
C GLY A 256 -10.48 -11.16 -10.81
N CYS A 257 -10.15 -12.44 -10.89
CA CYS A 257 -9.48 -13.04 -12.05
C CYS A 257 -10.19 -14.34 -12.45
N ARG A 258 -10.56 -14.44 -13.72
CA ARG A 258 -11.11 -15.65 -14.33
C ARG A 258 -10.19 -16.12 -15.45
N VAL A 259 -9.82 -17.39 -15.39
CA VAL A 259 -8.93 -18.03 -16.37
C VAL A 259 -9.57 -19.27 -16.97
N GLU A 260 -9.09 -19.64 -18.15
CA GLU A 260 -9.49 -20.86 -18.83
C GLU A 260 -8.31 -21.69 -19.35
N ARG A 261 -8.53 -23.00 -19.47
CA ARG A 261 -7.65 -23.95 -20.17
C ARG A 261 -8.50 -25.02 -20.86
N GLY A 262 -8.66 -24.92 -22.17
CA GLY A 262 -9.57 -25.80 -22.92
C GLY A 262 -11.02 -25.58 -22.48
N THR A 263 -11.67 -26.59 -21.91
CA THR A 263 -13.05 -26.49 -21.39
C THR A 263 -13.12 -26.14 -19.90
N LEU A 264 -11.98 -26.03 -19.21
CA LEU A 264 -11.95 -25.77 -17.77
C LEU A 264 -11.86 -24.26 -17.52
N VAL A 265 -12.73 -23.76 -16.65
CA VAL A 265 -12.75 -22.35 -16.21
C VAL A 265 -12.60 -22.31 -14.70
N ARG A 266 -11.80 -21.36 -14.21
CA ARG A 266 -11.65 -21.07 -12.78
C ARG A 266 -11.66 -19.58 -12.53
N GLU A 267 -12.23 -19.22 -11.40
CA GLU A 267 -12.30 -17.85 -10.93
C GLU A 267 -11.71 -17.79 -9.53
N LEU A 268 -10.92 -16.76 -9.26
CA LEU A 268 -10.45 -16.43 -7.93
C LEU A 268 -10.69 -14.94 -7.72
N SER A 269 -11.17 -14.62 -6.53
CA SER A 269 -11.23 -13.25 -6.06
C SER A 269 -10.35 -13.11 -4.84
N SER A 270 -9.63 -12.01 -4.76
CA SER A 270 -8.86 -11.62 -3.59
C SER A 270 -9.29 -10.24 -3.15
N PHE A 271 -9.09 -9.96 -1.88
CA PHE A 271 -9.41 -8.69 -1.28
C PHE A 271 -8.18 -8.21 -0.53
N VAL A 272 -7.67 -7.06 -0.94
CA VAL A 272 -6.54 -6.40 -0.31
C VAL A 272 -7.07 -5.18 0.41
N SER A 273 -7.00 -5.19 1.74
CA SER A 273 -7.04 -3.93 2.47
C SER A 273 -5.77 -3.19 2.10
N VAL A 274 -5.95 -2.11 1.34
CA VAL A 274 -4.86 -1.19 1.08
C VAL A 274 -4.74 -0.41 2.38
N ARG A 275 -3.87 -0.89 3.26
CA ARG A 275 -3.52 -0.19 4.50
C ARG A 275 -2.68 1.06 4.18
N SER A 276 -3.01 1.79 3.12
CA SER A 276 -2.55 3.14 2.84
C SER A 276 -3.32 4.13 3.69
N LEU A 277 -3.40 3.91 5.01
CA LEU A 277 -3.78 4.90 6.01
C LEU A 277 -3.08 4.59 7.34
N GLY A 278 -1.75 4.46 7.33
CA GLY A 278 -0.93 4.56 8.55
C GLY A 278 -1.05 3.43 9.57
N GLY A 279 -1.32 2.19 9.14
CA GLY A 279 -1.20 1.02 10.01
C GLY A 279 0.24 0.53 10.07
N ASN A 280 1.01 1.04 11.04
CA ASN A 280 2.46 0.86 11.32
C ASN A 280 3.45 1.87 10.70
N LEU A 281 3.01 2.73 9.78
CA LEU A 281 3.73 3.97 9.41
C LEU A 281 2.99 5.23 9.89
N GLY A 282 2.07 5.07 10.85
CA GLY A 282 1.51 6.14 11.66
C GLY A 282 2.53 6.79 12.62
N SER A 283 3.78 6.95 12.18
CA SER A 283 4.68 7.91 12.79
C SER A 283 4.29 9.27 12.23
N GLY A 284 3.53 10.05 12.99
CA GLY A 284 3.46 11.48 12.73
C GLY A 284 4.89 12.01 12.62
N LEU A 285 5.09 13.05 11.84
CA LEU A 285 6.37 13.73 11.70
C LEU A 285 6.79 14.20 13.09
N ALA A 286 7.82 13.57 13.65
CA ALA A 286 8.33 13.95 14.95
C ALA A 286 8.78 15.40 14.87
N LEU A 287 8.25 16.23 15.75
CA LEU A 287 8.60 17.63 15.82
C LEU A 287 9.86 17.79 16.66
N THR A 288 10.75 18.66 16.18
CA THR A 288 11.86 19.21 16.93
C THR A 288 11.89 20.71 16.71
N GLU A 289 12.32 21.48 17.70
CA GLU A 289 12.50 22.93 17.52
C GLU A 289 13.41 23.22 16.31
N GLY A 290 13.00 24.19 15.49
CA GLY A 290 13.67 24.53 14.23
C GLY A 290 13.39 23.57 13.06
N ALA A 291 12.61 22.50 13.24
CA ALA A 291 12.23 21.63 12.14
C ALA A 291 11.42 22.39 11.08
N ILE A 292 11.80 22.21 9.81
CA ILE A 292 11.10 22.75 8.65
C ILE A 292 10.60 21.57 7.84
N ILE A 293 9.28 21.48 7.68
CA ILE A 293 8.58 20.36 7.07
C ILE A 293 7.77 20.90 5.89
N ARG A 294 8.00 20.41 4.66
CA ARG A 294 7.08 20.68 3.55
C ARG A 294 5.80 19.89 3.74
N ILE A 295 4.65 20.58 3.64
CA ILE A 295 3.32 20.00 3.70
C ILE A 295 2.56 20.32 2.40
N PRO A 296 1.53 19.54 2.02
CA PRO A 296 0.67 19.88 0.89
C PRO A 296 -0.03 21.24 1.10
N ASN A 297 -0.52 21.86 0.02
CA ASN A 297 -1.44 23.00 0.11
C ASN A 297 -2.67 22.63 0.98
N SER A 298 -3.21 23.58 1.75
CA SER A 298 -4.40 23.38 2.59
C SER A 298 -5.59 22.73 1.86
N GLN A 299 -5.78 22.98 0.56
CA GLN A 299 -6.82 22.32 -0.25
C GLN A 299 -6.60 20.81 -0.43
N ASN A 300 -5.33 20.39 -0.37
CA ASN A 300 -4.87 19.01 -0.52
C ASN A 300 -4.47 18.39 0.82
N ILE A 301 -4.89 18.92 1.97
CA ILE A 301 -4.69 18.30 3.29
C ILE A 301 -6.05 17.84 3.83
N ARG A 302 -6.21 16.52 4.03
CA ARG A 302 -7.41 15.90 4.61
C ARG A 302 -7.33 15.72 6.11
N THR A 303 -6.11 15.61 6.66
CA THR A 303 -5.90 15.52 8.11
C THR A 303 -4.62 16.25 8.49
N LEU A 304 -4.71 17.19 9.43
CA LEU A 304 -3.57 17.78 10.12
C LEU A 304 -3.83 17.68 11.62
N VAL A 305 -3.15 16.77 12.30
CA VAL A 305 -3.37 16.52 13.73
C VAL A 305 -2.04 16.51 14.46
N LEU A 306 -1.96 17.27 15.56
CA LEU A 306 -0.89 17.17 16.54
C LEU A 306 -1.23 16.07 17.54
N ASP A 307 -0.36 15.08 17.69
CA ASP A 307 -0.53 13.98 18.63
C ASP A 307 0.83 13.48 19.17
N ASN A 308 0.86 12.36 19.90
CA ASN A 308 2.05 11.79 20.55
C ASN A 308 2.81 12.80 21.42
N ILE A 309 2.06 13.63 22.13
CA ILE A 309 2.57 14.69 22.99
C ILE A 309 3.09 14.07 24.29
N ALA A 310 4.33 14.35 24.65
CA ALA A 310 4.95 13.82 25.87
C ALA A 310 5.84 14.84 26.59
N GLY A 311 6.06 14.61 27.88
CA GLY A 311 6.95 15.42 28.72
C GLY A 311 6.43 16.82 29.03
N VAL A 312 5.12 17.04 28.99
CA VAL A 312 4.46 18.31 29.31
C VAL A 312 4.70 18.69 30.77
N LYS A 313 5.14 19.93 30.98
CA LYS A 313 5.23 20.65 32.26
C LYS A 313 4.26 21.84 32.26
N GLN A 314 4.17 22.50 33.42
CA GLN A 314 3.34 23.67 33.59
C GLN A 314 3.87 24.83 32.72
N ASP A 315 2.95 25.46 31.98
CA ASP A 315 3.20 26.65 31.13
C ASP A 315 4.09 26.39 29.89
N ASP A 316 4.27 25.13 29.49
CA ASP A 316 4.97 24.77 28.24
C ASP A 316 4.22 25.28 27.01
N VAL A 317 4.97 25.66 25.96
CA VAL A 317 4.42 26.14 24.69
C VAL A 317 5.03 25.39 23.51
N LEU A 318 4.19 25.07 22.52
CA LEU A 318 4.59 24.69 21.17
C LEU A 318 4.11 25.76 20.18
N GLU A 319 5.04 26.31 19.41
CA GLU A 319 4.73 27.29 18.37
C GLU A 319 5.01 26.68 16.99
N ILE A 320 3.97 26.62 16.18
CA ILE A 320 4.03 26.14 14.80
C ILE A 320 3.71 27.31 13.88
N GLU A 321 4.56 27.55 12.92
CA GLU A 321 4.35 28.53 11.86
C GLU A 321 4.16 27.82 10.53
N VAL A 322 3.26 28.33 9.70
CA VAL A 322 3.05 27.84 8.35
C VAL A 322 3.12 29.03 7.40
N GLU A 323 3.96 28.88 6.37
CA GLU A 323 4.16 29.87 5.32
C GLU A 323 3.94 29.23 3.94
N SER A 324 3.61 30.06 2.96
CA SER A 324 3.47 29.67 1.56
C SER A 324 4.38 30.56 0.72
N SER A 325 5.04 29.99 -0.28
CA SER A 325 5.86 30.75 -1.24
C SER A 325 5.09 31.84 -2.00
N ARG A 326 3.75 31.72 -2.10
CA ARG A 326 2.89 32.71 -2.78
C ARG A 326 2.33 33.79 -1.85
N SER A 327 2.45 33.64 -0.53
CA SER A 327 1.89 34.56 0.46
C SER A 327 2.98 35.08 1.39
N SER A 328 3.12 36.41 1.48
CA SER A 328 4.01 37.02 2.48
C SER A 328 3.45 36.95 3.91
N ARG A 329 2.32 36.26 4.13
CA ARG A 329 1.63 36.17 5.42
C ARG A 329 1.93 34.81 6.05
N ILE A 330 2.46 34.86 7.27
CA ILE A 330 2.76 33.69 8.08
C ILE A 330 1.58 33.44 9.03
N TRP A 331 1.13 32.20 9.07
CA TRP A 331 0.14 31.71 10.04
C TRP A 331 0.87 31.09 11.22
N LYS A 332 0.58 31.53 12.44
CA LYS A 332 1.22 30.97 13.65
C LYS A 332 0.17 30.42 14.59
N VAL A 333 0.39 29.21 15.08
CA VAL A 333 -0.38 28.59 16.15
C VAL A 333 0.49 28.41 17.37
N SER A 334 0.10 29.03 18.48
CA SER A 334 0.75 28.91 19.76
C SER A 334 -0.10 28.04 20.68
N ILE A 335 0.32 26.80 20.91
CA ILE A 335 -0.41 25.81 21.71
C ILE A 335 0.17 25.82 23.12
N LYS A 336 -0.69 26.02 24.12
CA LYS A 336 -0.31 26.13 25.53
C LYS A 336 -0.65 24.84 26.26
N PHE A 337 0.31 24.32 27.00
CA PHE A 337 0.19 23.11 27.78
C PHE A 337 0.34 23.37 29.29
N GLY A 338 -0.12 22.42 30.09
CA GLY A 338 0.16 22.40 31.52
C GLY A 338 -0.47 21.20 32.21
N ILE A 339 -0.41 21.22 33.54
CA ILE A 339 -0.92 20.12 34.38
C ILE A 339 -2.27 20.54 34.96
N VAL A 340 -3.33 19.82 34.59
CA VAL A 340 -4.70 20.05 35.06
C VAL A 340 -5.21 18.76 35.67
N ASP A 341 -5.80 18.85 36.87
CA ASP A 341 -6.35 17.70 37.61
C ASP A 341 -5.36 16.54 37.76
N GLY A 342 -4.08 16.87 37.93
CA GLY A 342 -2.99 15.90 38.10
C GLY A 342 -2.50 15.25 36.80
N GLY A 343 -2.95 15.69 35.63
CA GLY A 343 -2.56 15.14 34.33
C GLY A 343 -2.17 16.20 33.29
N PRO A 344 -1.30 15.85 32.32
CA PRO A 344 -0.93 16.75 31.24
C PRO A 344 -2.11 17.05 30.32
N SER A 345 -2.29 18.33 30.00
CA SER A 345 -3.42 18.83 29.21
C SER A 345 -2.98 19.95 28.27
N ILE A 346 -3.70 20.06 27.15
CA ILE A 346 -3.72 21.26 26.30
C ILE A 346 -4.65 22.26 26.97
N ILE A 347 -4.11 23.38 27.44
CA ILE A 347 -4.88 24.42 28.14
C ILE A 347 -5.67 25.27 27.13
N GLY A 348 -5.07 25.52 25.97
CA GLY A 348 -5.65 26.32 24.91
C GLY A 348 -4.65 26.56 23.79
N PHE A 349 -5.03 27.38 22.83
CA PHE A 349 -4.16 27.81 21.75
C PHE A 349 -4.57 29.19 21.26
N ASP A 350 -3.61 29.89 20.65
CA ASP A 350 -3.78 31.18 19.99
C ASP A 350 -3.38 31.03 18.53
N ILE A 351 -4.11 31.68 17.63
CA ILE A 351 -3.85 31.72 16.19
C ILE A 351 -3.57 33.16 15.81
N ASP A 352 -2.38 33.41 15.30
CA ASP A 352 -1.96 34.72 14.81
C ASP A 352 -1.90 34.72 13.28
N TYR A 353 -2.56 35.69 12.66
CA TYR A 353 -2.53 35.91 11.22
C TYR A 353 -2.88 37.37 10.85
N PRO A 354 -1.95 38.14 10.24
CA PRO A 354 -0.51 37.86 10.16
C PRO A 354 0.15 37.81 11.55
N LEU A 355 1.42 37.42 11.62
CA LEU A 355 2.20 37.38 12.86
C LEU A 355 2.03 38.66 13.71
N GLY A 356 1.74 38.47 15.00
CA GLY A 356 1.50 39.54 15.96
C GLY A 356 0.04 40.02 16.05
N PHE A 357 -0.85 39.52 15.19
CA PHE A 357 -2.29 39.79 15.27
C PHE A 357 -3.08 38.51 15.56
N THR A 358 -3.52 38.33 16.80
CA THR A 358 -4.29 37.16 17.21
C THR A 358 -5.72 37.24 16.66
N VAL A 359 -6.03 36.38 15.70
CA VAL A 359 -7.36 36.29 15.08
C VAL A 359 -8.28 35.33 15.82
N TYR A 360 -7.72 34.37 16.55
CA TYR A 360 -8.52 33.40 17.31
C TYR A 360 -7.78 32.90 18.55
N SER A 361 -8.53 32.75 19.64
CA SER A 361 -8.04 32.15 20.88
C SER A 361 -9.03 31.14 21.41
N SER A 362 -8.55 29.94 21.73
CA SER A 362 -9.30 28.97 22.51
C SER A 362 -8.67 28.78 23.88
N ARG A 363 -9.52 28.70 24.90
CA ARG A 363 -9.15 28.33 26.28
C ARG A 363 -9.83 27.03 26.72
N ARG A 364 -10.36 26.26 25.76
CA ARG A 364 -10.99 24.98 26.02
C ARG A 364 -9.94 23.93 26.32
N ARG A 365 -9.95 23.43 27.56
CA ARG A 365 -9.03 22.41 28.03
C ARG A 365 -9.29 21.08 27.34
N ARG A 366 -8.22 20.39 26.93
CA ARG A 366 -8.28 19.05 26.33
C ARG A 366 -7.18 18.17 26.91
N ILE A 367 -7.47 16.89 27.11
CA ILE A 367 -6.46 15.91 27.54
C ILE A 367 -5.53 15.63 26.35
N ILE A 368 -4.21 15.61 26.57
CA ILE A 368 -3.22 15.42 25.49
C ILE A 368 -3.42 14.16 24.66
N LYS A 369 -3.99 13.09 25.25
CA LYS A 369 -4.28 11.81 24.57
C LYS A 369 -5.27 11.92 23.40
N LYS A 370 -6.01 13.02 23.31
CA LYS A 370 -6.94 13.27 22.20
C LYS A 370 -6.28 14.03 21.04
N GLY A 371 -5.05 14.49 21.22
CA GLY A 371 -4.37 15.37 20.28
C GLY A 371 -5.09 16.70 20.04
N LEU A 372 -4.67 17.40 18.99
CA LEU A 372 -5.29 18.62 18.51
C LEU A 372 -5.40 18.58 16.99
N ASN A 373 -6.63 18.67 16.46
CA ASN A 373 -6.85 18.80 15.03
C ASN A 373 -6.56 20.23 14.59
N LEU A 374 -5.47 20.42 13.87
CA LEU A 374 -4.99 21.72 13.39
C LEU A 374 -5.77 22.21 12.16
N LEU A 375 -6.45 21.33 11.41
CA LEU A 375 -7.41 21.77 10.37
C LEU A 375 -8.72 22.27 10.97
N LYS A 376 -9.10 21.77 12.15
CA LYS A 376 -10.38 22.06 12.82
C LYS A 376 -10.15 22.53 14.24
N LEU A 377 -9.57 23.71 14.36
CA LEU A 377 -9.37 24.42 15.63
C LEU A 377 -10.66 25.14 16.10
N GLY A 378 -11.77 24.99 15.37
CA GLY A 378 -13.05 25.66 15.57
C GLY A 378 -14.29 24.75 15.65
N ASN A 379 -15.48 25.30 15.40
CA ASN A 379 -16.76 24.57 15.47
C ASN A 379 -17.30 24.05 14.12
N GLU A 380 -16.77 24.49 12.99
CA GLU A 380 -16.93 23.94 11.63
C GLU A 380 -15.91 24.68 10.75
N TYR A 381 -15.75 24.35 9.46
CA TYR A 381 -14.75 25.00 8.60
C TYR A 381 -14.79 26.53 8.76
N PHE A 382 -13.62 27.13 9.07
CA PHE A 382 -13.33 28.57 9.12
C PHE A 382 -14.55 29.51 8.97
N ASP A 383 -15.17 29.88 10.09
CA ASP A 383 -16.15 30.99 10.18
C ASP A 383 -15.87 31.74 11.49
N TYR A 384 -15.25 32.91 11.37
CA TYR A 384 -15.11 33.86 12.47
C TYR A 384 -15.13 35.29 11.92
N ASP A 385 -16.34 35.84 11.83
CA ASP A 385 -16.77 37.24 11.71
C ASP A 385 -16.98 37.88 10.33
N ASP A 386 -18.03 38.72 10.28
CA ASP A 386 -18.70 39.32 9.11
C ASP A 386 -17.96 40.59 8.63
N ASP A 387 -16.61 40.56 8.65
CA ASP A 387 -15.76 41.71 8.36
C ASP A 387 -15.29 41.71 6.89
N LYS A 388 -15.88 42.61 6.09
CA LYS A 388 -15.67 42.79 4.63
C LYS A 388 -14.23 42.97 4.12
N ASN A 389 -13.23 43.01 4.99
CA ASN A 389 -11.84 43.33 4.66
C ASN A 389 -10.85 42.19 4.95
N VAL A 390 -11.30 41.04 5.44
CA VAL A 390 -10.47 39.85 5.66
C VAL A 390 -10.87 38.81 4.62
N ASN A 391 -9.92 38.23 3.88
CA ASN A 391 -10.25 37.10 3.01
C ASN A 391 -10.54 35.89 3.91
N ASP A 392 -11.81 35.47 3.92
CA ASP A 392 -12.48 34.61 4.91
C ASP A 392 -12.00 33.16 4.99
N ILE A 393 -10.96 32.79 4.24
CA ILE A 393 -10.30 31.50 4.35
C ILE A 393 -8.81 31.80 4.47
N VAL A 394 -8.19 31.46 5.60
CA VAL A 394 -6.72 31.33 5.64
C VAL A 394 -6.37 30.06 4.87
N SER A 395 -6.56 30.13 3.55
CA SER A 395 -6.13 29.13 2.60
C SER A 395 -4.65 29.39 2.41
N ILE A 396 -3.83 28.49 2.93
CA ILE A 396 -2.39 28.56 2.71
C ILE A 396 -2.15 27.90 1.35
N GLU A 397 -2.41 28.70 0.31
CA GLU A 397 -2.28 28.30 -1.08
C GLU A 397 -0.88 28.64 -1.56
N GLY A 398 -0.20 27.64 -2.11
CA GLY A 398 1.16 27.77 -2.61
C GLY A 398 1.60 26.49 -3.29
N ASP A 399 2.56 26.61 -4.20
CA ASP A 399 3.25 25.46 -4.79
C ASP A 399 4.20 24.83 -3.77
N GLU A 400 4.65 25.61 -2.78
CA GLU A 400 5.42 25.16 -1.63
C GLU A 400 4.82 25.74 -0.34
N VAL A 401 4.33 24.85 0.54
CA VAL A 401 3.87 25.20 1.89
C VAL A 401 4.81 24.56 2.90
N THR A 402 5.38 25.36 3.79
CA THR A 402 6.31 24.88 4.81
C THR A 402 5.72 25.09 6.20
N LEU A 403 5.82 24.07 7.04
CA LEU A 403 5.51 24.08 8.44
C LEU A 403 6.82 24.13 9.23
N ARG A 404 7.01 25.19 10.00
CA ARG A 404 8.17 25.42 10.85
C ARG A 404 7.80 25.29 12.32
N VAL A 405 8.57 24.53 13.09
CA VAL A 405 8.45 24.50 14.56
C VAL A 405 9.30 25.64 15.12
N ALA A 406 8.69 26.77 15.40
CA ALA A 406 9.38 27.96 15.88
C ALA A 406 9.89 27.82 17.32
N LYS A 407 9.14 27.09 18.16
CA LYS A 407 9.48 26.85 19.57
C LYS A 407 8.85 25.55 20.05
N MET A 408 9.57 24.76 20.86
CA MET A 408 9.02 23.52 21.44
C MET A 408 9.56 23.28 22.86
N ASP A 409 8.79 23.63 23.89
CA ASP A 409 9.17 23.42 25.30
C ASP A 409 8.94 21.97 25.78
N ILE A 410 8.02 21.25 25.12
CA ILE A 410 7.66 19.87 25.45
C ILE A 410 8.70 18.86 24.95
N ALA A 411 8.81 17.71 25.60
CA ALA A 411 9.84 16.73 25.26
C ALA A 411 9.64 16.05 23.89
N ALA A 412 8.38 15.81 23.49
CA ALA A 412 8.07 15.22 22.20
C ALA A 412 6.65 15.58 21.73
N ALA A 413 6.49 15.67 20.42
CA ALA A 413 5.21 15.73 19.73
C ALA A 413 5.38 15.24 18.29
N ALA A 414 4.27 14.87 17.64
CA ALA A 414 4.27 14.49 16.24
C ALA A 414 3.11 15.14 15.50
N VAL A 415 3.35 15.58 14.27
CA VAL A 415 2.30 16.09 13.37
C VAL A 415 1.97 15.05 12.32
N TYR A 416 0.69 14.71 12.25
CA TYR A 416 0.13 13.81 11.27
C TYR A 416 -0.46 14.62 10.14
N VAL A 417 0.23 14.61 8.99
CA VAL A 417 -0.26 15.21 7.75
C VAL A 417 -0.78 14.09 6.85
N ARG A 418 -2.04 14.19 6.41
CA ARG A 418 -2.58 13.32 5.36
C ARG A 418 -3.03 14.17 4.19
N PRO A 419 -2.41 14.01 3.00
CA PRO A 419 -2.95 14.59 1.78
C PRO A 419 -4.31 13.99 1.35
#